data_AF-A0A969BN99-F1
#
_entry.id   AF-A0A969BN99-F1
#
_cell.length_a   1.000
_cell.length_b   1.000
_cell.length_c   1.000
_cell.angle_alpha   90.00
_cell.angle_beta   90.00
_cell.angle_gamma   90.00
#
_symmetry.space_group_name_H-M   'P 1'
#
loop_
_entity.id
_entity.type
_entity.pdbx_description
1 polymer ?
#
loop_
_entity_poly.entity_id
_entity_poly.type
_entity_poly.pdbx_seq_one_letter_code
_entity_poly.pdbx_strand_id
1 'polypeptide(L)'
;MGCGSGYTSLLLAEANPGAKIIGIDISEPSVEMARKRLLYHQYTDAEFHAMDIKDLLNLGQSFDYINCNDTLYLLPDPISALKSMRSVLSPQGTIRANLHDLFSRERFLRSQQLWQFLGLMDDAPSKTESNIVREIVDSLQDTVILKFQAWLNVDQGSEPEEFVFMNHLFHGDCGFTIPQMFEMLNASNLEFISMVNWKHWDLFNLFSAKQNIPTCFDATLSNPEELKLYVYELLNPIVRLLDFWCGHPMECVNYTSADNWDHSIWLHTRIFLNPYLKIGRVKSALDHAITSFTPFVITDFFSYTTIEPIFLSTQSAICLRLVWDRSITFDQLVKQWLRIKPLNLLTLEPMTEAEAFAEIKQTLIEMEAYMFVMLETSH
;
A
#
# COMPACT_ATOMS: atom_id res chain seq x y z
N MET A 1 9.24 -10.62 -7.31
CA MET A 1 10.66 -10.22 -7.52
C MET A 1 11.33 -10.10 -6.17
N GLY A 2 12.59 -10.54 -6.06
CA GLY A 2 13.34 -10.51 -4.79
C GLY A 2 12.57 -11.22 -3.67
N CYS A 3 12.22 -12.50 -3.86
CA CYS A 3 11.30 -13.16 -2.94
C CYS A 3 11.87 -13.33 -1.52
N GLY A 4 13.19 -13.20 -1.33
CA GLY A 4 13.85 -13.30 -0.04
C GLY A 4 13.46 -14.60 0.65
N SER A 5 13.07 -14.51 1.92
CA SER A 5 12.60 -15.66 2.71
C SER A 5 11.21 -16.19 2.33
N GLY A 6 10.54 -15.59 1.33
CA GLY A 6 9.18 -15.95 0.89
C GLY A 6 8.06 -15.43 1.80
N TYR A 7 8.33 -14.47 2.69
CA TYR A 7 7.33 -13.91 3.60
C TYR A 7 6.17 -13.26 2.84
N THR A 8 6.49 -12.33 1.94
CA THR A 8 5.49 -11.65 1.12
C THR A 8 4.81 -12.63 0.16
N SER A 9 5.52 -13.63 -0.36
CA SER A 9 4.93 -14.68 -1.20
C SER A 9 3.84 -15.46 -0.47
N LEU A 10 4.06 -15.78 0.81
CA LEU A 10 3.06 -16.44 1.65
C LEU A 10 1.83 -15.55 1.85
N LEU A 11 2.03 -14.26 2.19
CA LEU A 11 0.93 -13.32 2.37
C LEU A 11 0.08 -13.18 1.09
N LEU A 12 0.73 -13.15 -0.08
CA LEU A 12 0.04 -13.11 -1.37
C LEU A 12 -0.75 -14.38 -1.64
N ALA A 13 -0.21 -15.56 -1.27
CA ALA A 13 -0.91 -16.83 -1.39
C ALA A 13 -2.17 -16.90 -0.51
N GLU A 14 -2.05 -16.46 0.75
CA GLU A 14 -3.16 -16.42 1.71
C GLU A 14 -4.24 -15.41 1.32
N ALA A 15 -3.84 -14.24 0.82
CA ALA A 15 -4.76 -13.20 0.39
C ALA A 15 -5.49 -13.55 -0.92
N ASN A 16 -4.93 -14.46 -1.74
CA ASN A 16 -5.47 -14.81 -3.06
C ASN A 16 -5.60 -16.34 -3.23
N PRO A 17 -6.58 -16.98 -2.57
CA PRO A 17 -6.79 -18.42 -2.70
C PRO A 17 -6.99 -18.84 -4.17
N GLY A 18 -6.21 -19.81 -4.62
CA GLY A 18 -6.22 -20.31 -6.00
C GLY A 18 -5.27 -19.59 -6.96
N ALA A 19 -4.60 -18.52 -6.51
CA ALA A 19 -3.54 -17.90 -7.30
C ALA A 19 -2.31 -18.80 -7.41
N LYS A 20 -1.68 -18.83 -8.59
CA LYS A 20 -0.37 -19.46 -8.78
C LYS A 20 0.73 -18.51 -8.31
N ILE A 21 1.56 -18.94 -7.36
CA ILE A 21 2.63 -18.13 -6.79
C ILE A 21 3.96 -18.54 -7.41
N ILE A 22 4.67 -17.55 -7.97
CA ILE A 22 6.02 -17.72 -8.51
C ILE A 22 6.92 -16.66 -7.91
N GLY A 23 8.03 -17.09 -7.30
CA GLY A 23 9.04 -16.22 -6.74
C GLY A 23 10.38 -16.36 -7.46
N ILE A 24 11.07 -15.24 -7.64
CA ILE A 24 12.48 -15.26 -8.05
C ILE A 24 13.32 -14.45 -7.08
N ASP A 25 14.56 -14.88 -6.88
CA ASP A 25 15.60 -14.15 -6.15
C ASP A 25 16.96 -14.53 -6.75
N ILE A 26 17.97 -13.67 -6.64
CA ILE A 26 19.32 -14.01 -7.09
C ILE A 26 20.01 -14.99 -6.12
N SER A 27 19.55 -15.05 -4.87
CA SER A 27 20.10 -15.87 -3.79
C SER A 27 19.43 -17.24 -3.72
N GLU A 28 20.18 -18.30 -4.06
CA GLU A 28 19.72 -19.69 -3.89
C GLU A 28 19.31 -20.01 -2.44
N PRO A 29 20.04 -19.58 -1.39
CA PRO A 29 19.58 -19.77 -0.01
C PRO A 29 18.23 -19.11 0.29
N SER A 30 17.98 -17.93 -0.27
CA SER A 30 16.70 -17.22 -0.12
C SER A 30 15.57 -18.02 -0.77
N VAL A 31 15.78 -18.47 -2.01
CA VAL A 31 14.84 -19.32 -2.77
C VAL A 31 14.48 -20.59 -2.02
N GLU A 32 15.47 -21.28 -1.44
CA GLU A 32 15.23 -22.49 -0.67
C GLU A 32 14.44 -22.21 0.62
N MET A 33 14.68 -21.07 1.27
CA MET A 33 13.89 -20.64 2.43
C MET A 33 12.44 -20.34 2.06
N ALA A 34 12.23 -19.64 0.94
CA ALA A 34 10.90 -19.34 0.43
C ALA A 34 10.11 -20.61 0.08
N ARG A 35 10.76 -21.57 -0.59
CA ARG A 35 10.20 -22.89 -0.90
C ARG A 35 9.79 -23.63 0.37
N LYS A 36 10.67 -23.72 1.37
CA LYS A 36 10.37 -24.35 2.66
C LYS A 36 9.20 -23.67 3.37
N ARG A 37 9.14 -22.34 3.37
CA ARG A 37 8.06 -21.59 4.01
C ARG A 37 6.71 -21.89 3.37
N LEU A 38 6.59 -21.79 2.05
CA LEU A 38 5.30 -22.02 1.40
C LEU A 38 4.87 -23.49 1.49
N LEU A 39 5.82 -24.44 1.40
CA LEU A 39 5.55 -25.86 1.63
C LEU A 39 5.01 -26.12 3.04
N TYR A 40 5.62 -25.52 4.07
CA TYR A 40 5.17 -25.64 5.46
C TYR A 40 3.73 -25.12 5.64
N HIS A 41 3.36 -24.05 4.93
CA HIS A 41 2.01 -23.49 4.90
C HIS A 41 1.08 -24.14 3.86
N GLN A 42 1.45 -25.31 3.31
CA GLN A 42 0.63 -26.13 2.40
C GLN A 42 0.35 -25.53 1.02
N TYR A 43 1.15 -24.54 0.57
CA TYR A 43 1.13 -24.03 -0.80
C TYR A 43 2.13 -24.80 -1.67
N THR A 44 1.81 -26.06 -1.97
CA THR A 44 2.70 -27.01 -2.67
C THR A 44 2.95 -26.65 -4.14
N ASP A 45 2.06 -25.89 -4.75
CA ASP A 45 2.12 -25.55 -6.18
C ASP A 45 2.90 -24.25 -6.45
N ALA A 46 3.49 -23.66 -5.41
CA ALA A 46 4.31 -22.46 -5.54
C ALA A 46 5.70 -22.80 -6.11
N GLU A 47 6.14 -22.02 -7.10
CA GLU A 47 7.42 -22.20 -7.78
C GLU A 47 8.42 -21.13 -7.35
N PHE A 48 9.68 -21.50 -7.14
CA PHE A 48 10.74 -20.57 -6.79
C PHE A 48 12.01 -20.83 -7.60
N HIS A 49 12.60 -19.77 -8.16
CA HIS A 49 13.75 -19.85 -9.05
C HIS A 49 14.88 -18.93 -8.58
N ALA A 50 16.10 -19.46 -8.49
CA ALA A 50 17.30 -18.65 -8.34
C ALA A 50 17.64 -18.06 -9.71
N MET A 51 17.36 -16.77 -9.90
CA MET A 51 17.30 -16.14 -11.22
C MET A 51 17.51 -14.62 -11.11
N ASP A 52 18.22 -14.06 -12.07
CA ASP A 52 18.32 -12.60 -12.27
C ASP A 52 17.05 -12.07 -12.93
N ILE A 53 16.64 -10.85 -12.56
CA ILE A 53 15.48 -10.15 -13.13
C ILE A 53 15.51 -10.04 -14.67
N LYS A 54 16.70 -9.99 -15.28
CA LYS A 54 16.88 -9.92 -16.73
C LYS A 54 16.42 -11.19 -17.44
N ASP A 55 16.38 -12.31 -16.73
CA ASP A 55 16.02 -13.62 -17.26
C ASP A 55 14.53 -13.95 -17.08
N LEU A 56 13.70 -12.99 -16.64
CA LEU A 56 12.27 -13.18 -16.42
C LEU A 56 11.52 -13.81 -17.61
N LEU A 57 11.88 -13.44 -18.83
CA LEU A 57 11.28 -13.99 -20.05
C LEU A 57 11.46 -15.52 -20.18
N ASN A 58 12.50 -16.08 -19.56
CA ASN A 58 12.76 -17.52 -19.59
C ASN A 58 11.73 -18.33 -18.81
N LEU A 59 10.92 -17.69 -17.94
CA LEU A 59 9.80 -18.34 -17.26
C LEU A 59 8.70 -18.76 -18.25
N GLY A 60 8.63 -18.13 -19.44
CA GLY A 60 7.65 -18.47 -20.47
C GLY A 60 6.19 -18.25 -20.03
N GLN A 61 5.97 -17.34 -19.08
CA GLN A 61 4.67 -17.04 -18.49
C GLN A 61 4.39 -15.54 -18.50
N SER A 62 3.10 -15.19 -18.38
CA SER A 62 2.64 -13.83 -18.13
C SER A 62 2.02 -13.73 -16.74
N PHE A 63 2.12 -12.57 -16.12
CA PHE A 63 1.70 -12.34 -14.75
C PHE A 63 0.63 -11.24 -14.67
N ASP A 64 -0.47 -11.53 -13.98
CA ASP A 64 -1.52 -10.55 -13.70
C ASP A 64 -1.12 -9.59 -12.57
N TYR A 65 -0.18 -10.01 -11.72
CA TYR A 65 0.38 -9.19 -10.67
C TYR A 65 1.86 -9.49 -10.45
N ILE A 66 2.69 -8.44 -10.37
CA ILE A 66 4.10 -8.52 -10.02
C ILE A 66 4.36 -7.68 -8.77
N ASN A 67 4.84 -8.32 -7.71
CA ASN A 67 5.33 -7.64 -6.51
C ASN A 67 6.86 -7.52 -6.55
N CYS A 68 7.39 -6.30 -6.55
CA CYS A 68 8.81 -5.95 -6.49
C CYS A 68 9.07 -5.08 -5.24
N ASN A 69 8.99 -5.72 -4.07
CA ASN A 69 9.14 -5.05 -2.79
C ASN A 69 10.60 -5.09 -2.33
N ASP A 70 11.14 -3.96 -1.87
CA ASP A 70 12.48 -3.85 -1.28
C ASP A 70 13.60 -4.41 -2.16
N THR A 71 13.46 -4.23 -3.48
CA THR A 71 14.39 -4.79 -4.47
C THR A 71 14.82 -3.77 -5.51
N LEU A 72 13.88 -2.99 -6.06
CA LEU A 72 14.12 -2.16 -7.24
C LEU A 72 15.25 -1.12 -7.03
N TYR A 73 15.32 -0.50 -5.85
CA TYR A 73 16.35 0.48 -5.51
C TYR A 73 17.75 -0.12 -5.32
N LEU A 74 17.90 -1.45 -5.21
CA LEU A 74 19.20 -2.11 -5.12
C LEU A 74 19.77 -2.45 -6.49
N LEU A 75 18.97 -2.31 -7.55
CA LEU A 75 19.37 -2.68 -8.89
C LEU A 75 20.19 -1.55 -9.52
N PRO A 76 21.34 -1.87 -10.15
CA PRO A 76 22.17 -0.85 -10.80
C PRO A 76 21.48 -0.20 -12.01
N ASP A 77 20.48 -0.86 -12.59
CA ASP A 77 19.64 -0.32 -13.67
C ASP A 77 18.15 -0.66 -13.39
N PRO A 78 17.45 0.19 -12.60
CA PRO A 78 16.03 0.00 -12.31
C PRO A 78 15.13 0.08 -13.54
N ILE A 79 15.52 0.82 -14.58
CA ILE A 79 14.74 0.98 -15.82
C ILE A 79 14.73 -0.35 -16.59
N SER A 80 15.88 -1.01 -16.72
CA SER A 80 15.96 -2.33 -17.36
C SER A 80 15.13 -3.39 -16.60
N ALA A 81 15.13 -3.32 -15.27
CA ALA A 81 14.29 -4.16 -14.43
C ALA A 81 12.79 -3.93 -14.66
N LEU A 82 12.34 -2.67 -14.68
CA LEU A 82 10.96 -2.30 -14.99
C LEU A 82 10.54 -2.76 -16.39
N LYS A 83 11.41 -2.60 -17.40
CA LYS A 83 11.18 -3.13 -18.76
C LYS A 83 11.05 -4.66 -18.79
N SER A 84 11.86 -5.35 -18.00
CA SER A 84 11.81 -6.82 -17.88
C SER A 84 10.52 -7.28 -17.20
N MET A 85 10.06 -6.60 -16.15
CA MET A 85 8.76 -6.87 -15.52
C MET A 85 7.61 -6.59 -16.49
N ARG A 86 7.66 -5.46 -17.22
CA ARG A 86 6.65 -5.11 -18.22
C ARG A 86 6.50 -6.17 -19.32
N SER A 87 7.60 -6.79 -19.77
CA SER A 87 7.57 -7.75 -20.89
C SER A 87 6.85 -9.06 -20.55
N VAL A 88 6.77 -9.40 -19.26
CA VAL A 88 6.03 -10.57 -18.74
C VAL A 88 4.72 -10.18 -18.05
N LEU A 89 4.35 -8.90 -18.04
CA LEU A 89 3.10 -8.44 -17.44
C LEU A 89 1.94 -8.68 -18.40
N SER A 90 0.87 -9.33 -17.92
CA SER A 90 -0.40 -9.46 -18.66
C SER A 90 -0.92 -8.07 -19.09
N PRO A 91 -1.73 -7.94 -20.15
CA PRO A 91 -2.21 -6.65 -20.64
C PRO A 91 -2.92 -5.77 -19.61
N GLN A 92 -3.65 -6.37 -18.67
CA GLN A 92 -4.33 -5.70 -17.54
C GLN A 92 -3.60 -5.92 -16.21
N GLY A 93 -2.38 -6.46 -16.27
CA GLY A 93 -1.61 -6.76 -15.08
C GLY A 93 -1.10 -5.50 -14.40
N THR A 94 -0.82 -5.62 -13.10
CA THR A 94 -0.27 -4.53 -12.31
C THR A 94 1.06 -4.91 -11.66
N ILE A 95 1.91 -3.90 -11.48
CA ILE A 95 3.18 -4.01 -10.77
C ILE A 95 3.07 -3.15 -9.51
N ARG A 96 3.32 -3.74 -8.34
CA ARG A 96 3.67 -2.98 -7.14
C ARG A 96 5.19 -2.96 -7.02
N ALA A 97 5.78 -1.78 -6.95
CA ALA A 97 7.21 -1.62 -6.71
C ALA A 97 7.47 -0.49 -5.72
N ASN A 98 8.70 -0.44 -5.20
CA ASN A 98 9.13 0.67 -4.37
C ASN A 98 10.59 1.08 -4.56
N LEU A 99 10.82 2.36 -4.30
CA LEU A 99 12.12 2.99 -4.25
C LEU A 99 12.32 3.62 -2.86
N HIS A 100 13.54 3.70 -2.39
CA HIS A 100 13.85 4.52 -1.23
C HIS A 100 13.69 6.00 -1.58
N ASP A 101 12.94 6.75 -0.78
CA ASP A 101 12.83 8.20 -0.94
C ASP A 101 14.15 8.88 -0.53
N LEU A 102 14.68 9.73 -1.41
CA LEU A 102 15.96 10.41 -1.21
C LEU A 102 15.96 11.27 0.06
N PHE A 103 14.91 12.06 0.27
CA PHE A 103 14.91 13.06 1.33
C PHE A 103 14.74 12.43 2.72
N SER A 104 13.87 11.43 2.86
CA SER A 104 13.69 10.69 4.11
C SER A 104 14.92 9.84 4.44
N ARG A 105 15.64 9.31 3.43
CA ARG A 105 16.85 8.49 3.63
C ARG A 105 18.13 9.30 3.75
N GLU A 106 18.14 10.61 3.45
CA GLU A 106 19.35 11.45 3.41
C GLU A 106 20.27 11.24 4.63
N ARG A 107 19.67 11.21 5.83
CA ARG A 107 20.39 10.99 7.09
C ARG A 107 21.19 9.69 7.14
N PHE A 108 20.65 8.62 6.56
CA PHE A 108 21.29 7.30 6.50
C PHE A 108 22.30 7.22 5.36
N LEU A 109 21.97 7.75 4.19
CA LEU A 109 22.90 7.83 3.05
C LEU A 109 24.17 8.61 3.44
N ARG A 110 24.02 9.72 4.16
CA ARG A 110 25.15 10.49 4.70
C ARG A 110 25.98 9.68 5.69
N SER A 111 25.35 8.86 6.52
CA SER A 111 26.07 7.99 7.45
C SER A 111 26.82 6.87 6.74
N GLN A 112 26.21 6.25 5.72
CA GLN A 112 26.84 5.22 4.90
C GLN A 112 28.08 5.77 4.19
N GLN A 113 28.03 7.01 3.67
CA GLN A 113 29.21 7.68 3.11
C GLN A 113 30.34 7.84 4.13
N LEU A 114 30.02 8.18 5.38
CA LEU A 114 31.00 8.26 6.46
C LEU A 114 31.60 6.88 6.77
N TRP A 115 30.77 5.84 6.89
CA TRP A 115 31.23 4.49 7.20
C TRP A 115 32.07 3.89 6.07
N GLN A 116 31.70 4.14 4.82
CA GLN A 116 32.51 3.82 3.65
C GLN A 116 33.86 4.54 3.67
N PHE A 117 33.88 5.84 4.00
CA PHE A 117 35.13 6.61 4.10
C PHE A 117 36.08 6.06 5.17
N LEU A 118 35.53 5.48 6.25
CA LEU A 118 36.28 4.85 7.32
C LEU A 118 36.65 3.38 7.03
N GLY A 119 36.27 2.83 5.87
CA GLY A 119 36.53 1.43 5.49
C GLY A 119 35.63 0.40 6.19
N LEU A 120 34.53 0.83 6.81
CA LEU A 120 33.60 -0.05 7.54
C LEU A 120 32.56 -0.72 6.61
N MET A 121 32.65 -0.49 5.30
CA MET A 121 31.73 -1.01 4.27
C MET A 121 32.50 -1.62 3.08
N ASP A 122 33.79 -1.93 3.26
CA ASP A 122 34.60 -2.55 2.20
C ASP A 122 34.26 -4.04 1.99
N ASP A 123 33.87 -4.71 3.07
CA ASP A 123 33.45 -6.11 3.10
C ASP A 123 32.00 -6.24 3.56
N ALA A 124 31.40 -7.43 3.38
CA ALA A 124 30.04 -7.71 3.83
C ALA A 124 29.83 -7.33 5.30
N PRO A 125 28.67 -6.72 5.67
CA PRO A 125 28.46 -6.21 7.02
C PRO A 125 28.63 -7.31 8.07
N SER A 126 29.43 -7.03 9.10
CA SER A 126 29.64 -7.96 10.20
C SER A 126 29.42 -7.30 11.57
N LYS A 127 29.36 -8.14 12.60
CA LYS A 127 29.27 -7.71 14.00
C LYS A 127 30.39 -6.74 14.38
N THR A 128 31.58 -6.92 13.80
CA THR A 128 32.74 -6.08 14.07
C THR A 128 32.48 -4.64 13.64
N GLU A 129 32.12 -4.41 12.38
CA GLU A 129 31.85 -3.08 11.84
C GLU A 129 30.62 -2.46 12.51
N SER A 130 29.57 -3.26 12.79
CA SER A 130 28.41 -2.78 13.55
C SER A 130 28.82 -2.24 14.93
N ASN A 131 29.69 -2.95 15.65
CA ASN A 131 30.16 -2.49 16.96
C ASN A 131 30.99 -1.21 16.87
N ILE A 132 31.85 -1.10 15.85
CA ILE A 132 32.66 0.11 15.61
C ILE A 132 31.75 1.30 15.30
N VAL A 133 30.73 1.14 14.45
CA VAL A 133 29.74 2.20 14.18
C VAL A 133 29.07 2.67 15.46
N ARG A 134 28.65 1.75 16.32
CA ARG A 134 28.02 2.10 17.62
C ARG A 134 28.98 2.83 18.53
N GLU A 135 30.21 2.35 18.68
CA GLU A 135 31.23 3.01 19.51
C GLU A 135 31.48 4.44 19.06
N ILE A 136 31.59 4.67 17.73
CA ILE A 136 31.73 6.00 17.17
C ILE A 136 30.49 6.84 17.53
N VAL A 137 29.28 6.36 17.25
CA VAL A 137 28.05 7.13 17.50
C VAL A 137 27.84 7.43 18.98
N ASP A 138 28.14 6.48 19.87
CA ASP A 138 28.03 6.65 21.32
C ASP A 138 29.01 7.69 21.86
N SER A 139 30.20 7.82 21.25
CA SER A 139 31.20 8.84 21.61
C SER A 139 30.84 10.26 21.17
N LEU A 140 29.89 10.42 20.24
CA LEU A 140 29.47 11.73 19.74
C LEU A 140 28.52 12.41 20.74
N GLN A 141 28.57 13.74 20.79
CA GLN A 141 27.57 14.53 21.50
C GLN A 141 26.18 14.35 20.85
N ASP A 142 25.12 14.35 21.65
CA ASP A 142 23.73 14.18 21.17
C ASP A 142 23.26 15.33 20.26
N THR A 143 23.93 16.48 20.30
CA THR A 143 23.69 17.63 19.41
C THR A 143 24.28 17.45 18.01
N VAL A 144 25.11 16.43 17.78
CA VAL A 144 25.63 16.13 16.44
C VAL A 144 24.47 15.69 15.55
N ILE A 145 24.23 16.45 14.48
CA ILE A 145 23.06 16.29 13.59
C ILE A 145 22.89 14.86 13.09
N LEU A 146 23.99 14.17 12.75
CA LEU A 146 23.95 12.77 12.31
C LEU A 146 23.44 11.84 13.42
N LYS A 147 23.97 11.92 14.64
CA LYS A 147 23.50 11.12 15.78
C LYS A 147 22.05 11.44 16.12
N PHE A 148 21.71 12.73 16.21
CA PHE A 148 20.35 13.15 16.50
C PHE A 148 19.35 12.60 15.47
N GLN A 149 19.59 12.82 14.18
CA GLN A 149 18.64 12.47 13.14
C GLN A 149 18.61 10.98 12.80
N ALA A 150 19.76 10.29 12.79
CA ALA A 150 19.87 8.91 12.31
C ALA A 150 19.92 7.86 13.43
N TRP A 151 19.99 8.28 14.69
CA TRP A 151 20.15 7.36 15.83
C TRP A 151 19.17 7.62 16.98
N LEU A 152 19.04 8.88 17.42
CA LEU A 152 18.19 9.23 18.57
C LEU A 152 16.72 9.48 18.19
N ASN A 153 16.48 10.13 17.06
CA ASN A 153 15.13 10.49 16.59
C ASN A 153 14.63 9.56 15.48
N VAL A 154 14.86 8.27 15.65
CA VAL A 154 14.38 7.22 14.75
C VAL A 154 13.77 6.11 15.59
N ASP A 155 12.69 5.52 15.09
CA ASP A 155 12.19 4.27 15.64
C ASP A 155 13.18 3.16 15.27
N GLN A 156 13.94 2.68 16.26
CA GLN A 156 14.97 1.65 16.04
C GLN A 156 14.36 0.26 15.83
N GLY A 157 13.05 0.05 16.03
CA GLY A 157 12.41 -1.25 15.85
C GLY A 157 12.96 -2.35 16.78
N SER A 158 12.89 -3.61 16.32
CA SER A 158 13.40 -4.79 17.05
C SER A 158 14.82 -5.14 16.61
N GLU A 159 15.63 -5.69 17.53
CA GLU A 159 17.05 -6.07 17.38
C GLU A 159 17.97 -4.90 16.95
N PRO A 160 18.69 -4.26 17.90
CA PRO A 160 19.59 -3.13 17.61
C PRO A 160 20.65 -3.38 16.54
N GLU A 161 20.93 -4.65 16.21
CA GLU A 161 21.88 -5.04 15.17
C GLU A 161 21.32 -4.98 13.75
N GLU A 162 20.10 -5.47 13.55
CA GLU A 162 19.44 -5.38 12.25
C GLU A 162 19.23 -3.93 11.83
N PHE A 163 18.93 -3.05 12.79
CA PHE A 163 18.84 -1.61 12.54
C PHE A 163 20.13 -1.03 11.94
N VAL A 164 21.29 -1.39 12.50
CA VAL A 164 22.60 -0.91 12.01
C VAL A 164 22.88 -1.48 10.62
N PHE A 165 22.66 -2.77 10.40
CA PHE A 165 22.88 -3.39 9.10
C PHE A 165 21.97 -2.84 8.00
N MET A 166 20.69 -2.64 8.27
CA MET A 166 19.72 -2.24 7.25
C MET A 166 19.67 -0.73 6.98
N ASN A 167 20.31 0.09 7.80
CA ASN A 167 20.30 1.54 7.63
C ASN A 167 21.70 2.17 7.54
N HIS A 168 22.68 1.68 8.29
CA HIS A 168 24.02 2.27 8.33
C HIS A 168 25.03 1.47 7.51
N LEU A 169 24.97 0.15 7.52
CA LEU A 169 25.91 -0.72 6.80
C LEU A 169 25.25 -1.38 5.58
N PHE A 170 24.21 -0.77 5.01
CA PHE A 170 23.44 -1.38 3.94
C PHE A 170 24.08 -1.09 2.57
N HIS A 171 24.59 -2.13 1.90
CA HIS A 171 25.25 -1.97 0.60
C HIS A 171 24.27 -1.78 -0.55
N GLY A 172 24.67 -0.93 -1.50
CA GLY A 172 23.89 -0.64 -2.70
C GLY A 172 22.65 0.22 -2.44
N ASP A 173 22.50 0.74 -1.22
CA ASP A 173 21.41 1.64 -0.88
C ASP A 173 21.51 2.95 -1.66
N CYS A 174 20.39 3.38 -2.24
CA CYS A 174 20.31 4.65 -2.95
C CYS A 174 18.90 5.22 -2.86
N GLY A 175 18.82 6.56 -2.86
CA GLY A 175 17.57 7.31 -2.76
C GLY A 175 17.16 7.90 -4.10
N PHE A 176 15.84 7.99 -4.31
CA PHE A 176 15.22 8.53 -5.52
C PHE A 176 14.16 9.57 -5.13
N THR A 177 13.87 10.48 -6.04
CA THR A 177 12.78 11.45 -5.91
C THR A 177 11.56 11.05 -6.73
N ILE A 178 10.40 11.64 -6.45
CA ILE A 178 9.18 11.46 -7.27
C ILE A 178 9.47 11.72 -8.77
N PRO A 179 10.11 12.82 -9.20
CA PRO A 179 10.43 13.02 -10.61
C PRO A 179 11.28 11.90 -11.23
N GLN A 180 12.26 11.38 -10.49
CA GLN A 180 13.08 10.26 -10.98
C GLN A 180 12.27 8.97 -11.10
N MET A 181 11.35 8.71 -10.17
CA MET A 181 10.41 7.59 -10.26
C MET A 181 9.55 7.70 -11.54
N PHE A 182 8.99 8.88 -11.82
CA PHE A 182 8.20 9.10 -13.05
C PHE A 182 9.05 9.00 -14.32
N GLU A 183 10.29 9.49 -14.31
CA GLU A 183 11.24 9.31 -15.42
C GLU A 183 11.47 7.82 -15.71
N MET A 184 11.65 6.99 -14.68
CA MET A 184 11.83 5.54 -14.83
C MET A 184 10.60 4.84 -15.41
N LEU A 185 9.40 5.21 -14.94
CA LEU A 185 8.14 4.68 -15.46
C LEU A 185 7.96 5.02 -16.94
N ASN A 186 8.16 6.29 -17.29
CA ASN A 186 8.11 6.78 -18.67
C ASN A 186 9.13 6.07 -19.57
N ALA A 187 10.39 5.96 -19.13
CA ALA A 187 11.46 5.28 -19.86
C ALA A 187 11.19 3.78 -20.05
N SER A 188 10.35 3.19 -19.20
CA SER A 188 9.94 1.78 -19.24
C SER A 188 8.63 1.56 -19.97
N ASN A 189 7.96 2.62 -20.45
CA ASN A 189 6.62 2.57 -21.02
C ASN A 189 5.60 1.90 -20.07
N LEU A 190 5.68 2.26 -18.79
CA LEU A 190 4.72 1.91 -17.75
C LEU A 190 3.96 3.17 -17.33
N GLU A 191 2.66 3.03 -17.11
CA GLU A 191 1.81 4.10 -16.60
C GLU A 191 1.74 4.03 -15.08
N PHE A 192 1.87 5.19 -14.42
CA PHE A 192 1.62 5.31 -12.99
C PHE A 192 0.13 5.15 -12.70
N ILE A 193 -0.22 4.24 -11.79
CA ILE A 193 -1.60 4.01 -11.38
C ILE A 193 -1.90 4.80 -10.10
N SER A 194 -1.13 4.58 -9.04
CA SER A 194 -1.34 5.24 -7.74
C SER A 194 -0.18 4.97 -6.78
N MET A 195 -0.02 5.80 -5.75
CA MET A 195 0.79 5.44 -4.59
C MET A 195 0.05 4.36 -3.77
N VAL A 196 0.76 3.40 -3.19
CA VAL A 196 0.12 2.30 -2.42
C VAL A 196 -0.75 2.85 -1.29
N ASN A 197 -0.21 3.83 -0.56
CA ASN A 197 -0.90 4.53 0.53
C ASN A 197 -1.39 5.91 0.05
N TRP A 198 -2.11 5.97 -1.07
CA TRP A 198 -2.48 7.21 -1.76
C TRP A 198 -3.06 8.31 -0.86
N LYS A 199 -3.84 7.97 0.18
CA LYS A 199 -4.37 8.96 1.14
C LYS A 199 -3.30 9.72 1.92
N HIS A 200 -2.15 9.08 2.19
CA HIS A 200 -1.03 9.77 2.82
C HIS A 200 -0.43 10.82 1.91
N TRP A 201 -0.48 10.60 0.59
CA TRP A 201 0.11 11.45 -0.43
C TRP A 201 -0.81 12.59 -0.89
N ASP A 202 -1.98 12.72 -0.27
CA ASP A 202 -2.88 13.84 -0.52
C ASP A 202 -2.28 15.15 0.01
N LEU A 203 -1.77 15.96 -0.91
CA LEU A 203 -1.20 17.29 -0.67
C LEU A 203 -2.11 18.19 0.16
N PHE A 204 -3.43 18.09 0.02
CA PHE A 204 -4.38 18.94 0.72
C PHE A 204 -4.39 18.67 2.23
N ASN A 205 -3.95 17.49 2.67
CA ASN A 205 -3.89 17.14 4.09
C ASN A 205 -2.70 17.80 4.82
N LEU A 206 -1.75 18.41 4.10
CA LEU A 206 -0.65 19.18 4.72
C LEU A 206 -1.07 20.59 5.16
N PHE A 207 -2.22 21.09 4.69
CA PHE A 207 -2.70 22.43 4.98
C PHE A 207 -3.73 22.42 6.11
N SER A 208 -3.61 23.36 7.06
CA SER A 208 -4.50 23.47 8.23
C SER A 208 -5.96 23.74 7.88
N ALA A 209 -6.23 24.33 6.72
CA ALA A 209 -7.57 24.43 6.15
C ALA A 209 -7.48 24.35 4.62
N LYS A 210 -8.28 23.48 4.00
CA LYS A 210 -8.30 23.29 2.53
C LYS A 210 -8.59 24.58 1.75
N GLN A 211 -9.25 25.54 2.39
CA GLN A 211 -9.61 26.85 1.82
C GLN A 211 -8.47 27.88 1.85
N ASN A 212 -7.38 27.60 2.55
CA ASN A 212 -6.26 28.52 2.77
C ASN A 212 -5.00 28.15 1.95
N ILE A 213 -5.15 27.39 0.87
CA ILE A 213 -4.01 27.05 0.01
C ILE A 213 -3.61 28.29 -0.81
N PRO A 214 -2.34 28.72 -0.76
CA PRO A 214 -1.88 29.87 -1.53
C PRO A 214 -2.10 29.68 -3.03
N THR A 215 -2.53 30.74 -3.72
CA THR A 215 -2.84 30.72 -5.18
C THR A 215 -1.64 30.36 -6.05
N CYS A 216 -0.41 30.46 -5.55
CA CYS A 216 0.78 29.98 -6.28
C CYS A 216 0.74 28.47 -6.55
N PHE A 217 -0.06 27.70 -5.82
CA PHE A 217 -0.28 26.30 -6.08
C PHE A 217 -1.34 26.03 -7.15
N ASP A 218 -2.16 27.01 -7.56
CA ASP A 218 -3.30 26.79 -8.49
C ASP A 218 -2.90 26.06 -9.79
N ALA A 219 -1.73 26.41 -10.34
CA ALA A 219 -1.18 25.73 -11.51
C ALA A 219 -0.83 24.27 -11.19
N THR A 220 -0.09 24.00 -10.11
CA THR A 220 0.23 22.65 -9.61
C THR A 220 -1.03 21.83 -9.30
N LEU A 221 -2.06 22.47 -8.76
CA LEU A 221 -3.34 21.83 -8.44
C LEU A 221 -4.12 21.40 -9.70
N SER A 222 -3.92 22.13 -10.80
CA SER A 222 -4.54 21.86 -12.11
C SER A 222 -3.72 20.91 -12.99
N ASN A 223 -2.57 20.46 -12.50
CA ASN A 223 -1.52 19.76 -13.26
C ASN A 223 -1.50 18.24 -13.00
N PRO A 224 -0.66 17.48 -13.75
CA PRO A 224 -0.49 16.03 -13.59
C PRO A 224 -0.17 15.60 -12.16
N GLU A 225 -0.61 14.40 -11.80
CA GLU A 225 -0.47 13.81 -10.46
C GLU A 225 0.98 13.86 -9.92
N GLU A 226 1.97 13.66 -10.80
CA GLU A 226 3.40 13.80 -10.51
C GLU A 226 3.74 15.10 -9.78
N LEU A 227 3.21 16.25 -10.22
CA LEU A 227 3.55 17.54 -9.65
C LEU A 227 2.97 17.71 -8.23
N LYS A 228 1.80 17.14 -7.95
CA LYS A 228 1.21 17.15 -6.61
C LYS A 228 2.02 16.28 -5.66
N LEU A 229 2.41 15.07 -6.11
CA LEU A 229 3.25 14.16 -5.34
C LEU A 229 4.63 14.75 -5.06
N TYR A 230 5.23 15.44 -6.02
CA TYR A 230 6.55 16.05 -5.83
C TYR A 230 6.49 17.23 -4.86
N VAL A 231 5.47 18.08 -4.93
CA VAL A 231 5.27 19.13 -3.92
C VAL A 231 5.05 18.54 -2.54
N TYR A 232 4.28 17.46 -2.43
CA TYR A 232 4.13 16.74 -1.16
C TYR A 232 5.49 16.26 -0.64
N GLU A 233 6.27 15.57 -1.47
CA GLU A 233 7.60 15.04 -1.12
C GLU A 233 8.52 16.13 -0.58
N LEU A 234 8.56 17.30 -1.24
CA LEU A 234 9.39 18.44 -0.82
C LEU A 234 8.94 19.06 0.52
N LEU A 235 7.64 19.06 0.80
CA LEU A 235 7.10 19.63 2.03
C LEU A 235 7.15 18.65 3.21
N ASN A 236 6.97 17.35 2.95
CA ASN A 236 6.74 16.35 3.97
C ASN A 236 7.32 14.96 3.61
N PRO A 237 8.65 14.80 3.52
CA PRO A 237 9.30 13.53 3.19
C PRO A 237 9.33 12.59 4.40
N ILE A 238 8.16 12.06 4.77
CA ILE A 238 7.99 11.25 5.99
C ILE A 238 8.07 9.75 5.75
N VAL A 239 7.95 9.30 4.50
CA VAL A 239 7.93 7.88 4.16
C VAL A 239 9.29 7.43 3.67
N ARG A 240 9.78 6.30 4.21
CA ARG A 240 11.02 5.65 3.77
C ARG A 240 10.97 5.24 2.29
N LEU A 241 9.79 4.83 1.83
CA LEU A 241 9.57 4.21 0.53
C LEU A 241 8.60 5.06 -0.31
N LEU A 242 8.99 5.32 -1.55
CA LEU A 242 8.08 5.64 -2.64
C LEU A 242 7.44 4.33 -3.10
N ASP A 243 6.36 3.93 -2.43
CA ASP A 243 5.58 2.73 -2.77
C ASP A 243 4.50 3.06 -3.80
N PHE A 244 4.55 2.44 -4.98
CA PHE A 244 3.66 2.75 -6.10
C PHE A 244 3.14 1.51 -6.84
N TRP A 245 2.02 1.72 -7.51
CA TRP A 245 1.39 0.85 -8.49
C TRP A 245 1.64 1.40 -9.89
N CYS A 246 1.99 0.53 -10.84
CA CYS A 246 2.09 0.86 -12.25
C CYS A 246 1.63 -0.31 -13.12
N GLY A 247 1.36 -0.06 -14.40
CA GLY A 247 0.89 -1.07 -15.35
C GLY A 247 1.21 -0.71 -16.79
N HIS A 248 0.69 -1.48 -17.75
CA HIS A 248 0.73 -1.04 -19.14
C HIS A 248 -0.09 0.24 -19.30
N PRO A 249 0.30 1.15 -20.21
CA PRO A 249 -0.53 2.28 -20.58
C PRO A 249 -1.90 1.78 -21.05
N MET A 250 -2.96 2.18 -20.35
CA MET A 250 -4.31 1.82 -20.75
C MET A 250 -4.90 2.90 -21.66
N GLU A 251 -5.72 2.50 -22.63
CA GLU A 251 -6.69 3.46 -23.17
C GLU A 251 -7.57 3.89 -21.99
N CYS A 252 -7.87 5.19 -21.90
CA CYS A 252 -8.63 5.76 -20.80
C CYS A 252 -9.97 5.01 -20.65
N VAL A 253 -10.00 3.99 -19.78
CA VAL A 253 -11.24 3.35 -19.38
C VAL A 253 -11.91 4.41 -18.54
N ASN A 254 -13.07 4.91 -18.99
CA ASN A 254 -13.84 5.91 -18.27
C ASN A 254 -14.32 5.32 -16.94
N TYR A 255 -13.43 5.28 -15.94
CA TYR A 255 -13.78 4.97 -14.58
C TYR A 255 -14.67 6.11 -14.08
N THR A 256 -15.92 5.77 -13.82
CA THR A 256 -16.85 6.66 -13.15
C THR A 256 -16.87 6.26 -11.69
N SER A 257 -16.63 7.20 -10.77
CA SER A 257 -16.78 6.93 -9.34
C SER A 257 -18.24 6.59 -9.03
N ALA A 258 -18.46 5.80 -7.97
CA ALA A 258 -19.78 5.33 -7.57
C ALA A 258 -20.79 6.48 -7.31
N ASP A 259 -20.29 7.66 -6.91
CA ASP A 259 -21.06 8.90 -6.79
C ASP A 259 -21.81 9.26 -8.08
N ASN A 260 -21.11 9.09 -9.21
CA ASN A 260 -21.53 9.49 -10.54
C ASN A 260 -22.30 8.40 -11.29
N TRP A 261 -22.48 7.22 -10.69
CA TRP A 261 -23.27 6.16 -11.31
C TRP A 261 -24.76 6.51 -11.33
N ASP A 262 -25.38 6.18 -12.46
CA ASP A 262 -26.82 6.27 -12.61
C ASP A 262 -27.56 5.23 -11.73
N HIS A 263 -28.87 5.42 -11.58
CA HIS A 263 -29.70 4.56 -10.76
C HIS A 263 -29.73 3.10 -11.27
N SER A 264 -29.57 2.87 -12.58
CA SER A 264 -29.65 1.54 -13.17
C SER A 264 -28.43 0.68 -12.89
N ILE A 265 -27.24 1.30 -12.86
CA ILE A 265 -25.98 0.66 -12.46
C ILE A 265 -26.10 0.18 -11.02
N TRP A 266 -26.53 1.07 -10.11
CA TRP A 266 -26.69 0.75 -8.69
C TRP A 266 -27.61 -0.45 -8.44
N LEU A 267 -28.72 -0.57 -9.17
CA LEU A 267 -29.64 -1.72 -9.01
C LEU A 267 -28.98 -3.08 -9.27
N HIS A 268 -27.96 -3.12 -10.13
CA HIS A 268 -27.23 -4.32 -10.51
C HIS A 268 -25.85 -4.43 -9.86
N THR A 269 -25.49 -3.47 -9.01
CA THR A 269 -24.23 -3.50 -8.28
C THR A 269 -24.23 -4.62 -7.26
N ARG A 270 -23.15 -5.39 -7.24
CA ARG A 270 -22.87 -6.37 -6.18
C ARG A 270 -21.87 -5.76 -5.20
N ILE A 271 -22.17 -5.91 -3.91
CA ILE A 271 -21.34 -5.40 -2.82
C ILE A 271 -20.58 -6.56 -2.21
N PHE A 272 -19.27 -6.40 -2.09
CA PHE A 272 -18.37 -7.33 -1.42
C PHE A 272 -17.79 -6.65 -0.19
N LEU A 273 -17.66 -7.39 0.92
CA LEU A 273 -16.77 -6.98 2.01
C LEU A 273 -15.34 -7.01 1.50
N ASN A 274 -14.52 -6.00 1.85
CA ASN A 274 -13.09 -6.13 1.66
C ASN A 274 -12.55 -7.32 2.51
N PRO A 275 -11.92 -8.34 1.89
CA PRO A 275 -11.40 -9.51 2.60
C PRO A 275 -10.47 -9.17 3.76
N TYR A 276 -9.75 -8.05 3.68
CA TYR A 276 -8.87 -7.57 4.75
C TYR A 276 -9.62 -7.34 6.07
N LEU A 277 -10.92 -7.03 6.01
CA LEU A 277 -11.75 -6.83 7.19
C LEU A 277 -12.19 -8.13 7.87
N LYS A 278 -12.06 -9.29 7.21
CA LYS A 278 -12.68 -10.56 7.61
C LYS A 278 -11.93 -11.27 8.75
N ILE A 279 -11.67 -10.54 9.83
CA ILE A 279 -10.97 -11.00 11.03
C ILE A 279 -11.99 -11.16 12.17
N GLY A 280 -11.91 -12.28 12.90
CA GLY A 280 -12.88 -12.60 13.96
C GLY A 280 -13.06 -11.51 15.02
N ARG A 281 -11.96 -10.90 15.48
CA ARG A 281 -12.02 -9.80 16.48
C ARG A 281 -12.75 -8.56 15.95
N VAL A 282 -12.61 -8.26 14.66
CA VAL A 282 -13.27 -7.13 13.99
C VAL A 282 -14.77 -7.39 13.93
N LYS A 283 -15.17 -8.62 13.55
CA LYS A 283 -16.57 -9.04 13.55
C LYS A 283 -17.21 -8.89 14.93
N SER A 284 -16.54 -9.39 15.98
CA SER A 284 -17.06 -9.33 17.35
C SER A 284 -17.23 -7.88 17.84
N ALA A 285 -16.29 -7.00 17.53
CA ALA A 285 -16.37 -5.59 17.90
C ALA A 285 -17.46 -4.85 17.10
N LEU A 286 -17.61 -5.18 15.81
CA LEU A 286 -18.70 -4.68 14.97
C LEU A 286 -20.07 -5.10 15.52
N ASP A 287 -20.22 -6.38 15.87
CA ASP A 287 -21.45 -6.91 16.48
C ASP A 287 -21.76 -6.18 17.81
N HIS A 288 -20.75 -5.97 18.65
CA HIS A 288 -20.91 -5.21 19.90
C HIS A 288 -21.36 -3.77 19.65
N ALA A 289 -20.73 -3.06 18.70
CA ALA A 289 -21.08 -1.69 18.37
C ALA A 289 -22.54 -1.57 17.87
N ILE A 290 -23.00 -2.51 17.04
CA ILE A 290 -24.38 -2.57 16.56
C ILE A 290 -25.34 -2.81 17.73
N THR A 291 -25.08 -3.81 18.58
CA THR A 291 -25.99 -4.15 19.69
C THR A 291 -26.06 -3.06 20.76
N SER A 292 -24.99 -2.30 20.96
CA SER A 292 -24.90 -1.24 21.96
C SER A 292 -25.23 0.15 21.42
N PHE A 293 -25.50 0.28 20.12
CA PHE A 293 -25.68 1.57 19.43
C PHE A 293 -24.52 2.55 19.65
N THR A 294 -23.28 2.04 19.66
CA THR A 294 -22.07 2.85 19.79
C THR A 294 -21.34 3.00 18.45
N PRO A 295 -20.60 4.10 18.23
CA PRO A 295 -19.76 4.23 17.04
C PRO A 295 -18.73 3.09 16.96
N PHE A 296 -18.54 2.52 15.78
CA PHE A 296 -17.52 1.50 15.54
C PHE A 296 -16.23 2.15 15.03
N VAL A 297 -15.17 2.08 15.84
CA VAL A 297 -13.84 2.65 15.50
C VAL A 297 -13.04 1.59 14.75
N ILE A 298 -13.12 1.62 13.42
CA ILE A 298 -12.50 0.56 12.61
C ILE A 298 -10.96 0.64 12.62
N THR A 299 -10.40 1.83 12.86
CA THR A 299 -8.95 2.06 12.95
C THR A 299 -8.28 1.36 14.13
N ASP A 300 -9.03 0.93 15.14
CA ASP A 300 -8.45 0.17 16.27
C ASP A 300 -7.95 -1.22 15.84
N PHE A 301 -8.41 -1.71 14.69
CA PHE A 301 -8.11 -3.06 14.21
C PHE A 301 -7.05 -3.11 13.13
N PHE A 302 -6.76 -1.97 12.52
CA PHE A 302 -5.90 -1.86 11.35
C PHE A 302 -5.04 -0.61 11.47
N SER A 303 -3.78 -0.74 11.12
CA SER A 303 -2.90 0.40 10.89
C SER A 303 -3.32 1.11 9.60
N TYR A 304 -4.46 1.81 9.63
CA TYR A 304 -4.89 2.63 8.52
C TYR A 304 -3.96 3.81 8.37
N THR A 305 -3.80 4.22 7.12
CA THR A 305 -3.02 5.37 6.71
C THR A 305 -3.81 6.67 6.90
N THR A 306 -4.60 6.78 7.96
CA THR A 306 -5.35 8.01 8.25
C THR A 306 -4.77 8.68 9.47
N ILE A 307 -4.60 9.99 9.37
CA ILE A 307 -4.11 10.83 10.46
C ILE A 307 -5.12 10.84 11.62
N GLU A 308 -6.41 10.63 11.32
CA GLU A 308 -7.51 10.59 12.29
C GLU A 308 -8.19 9.21 12.35
N PRO A 309 -8.74 8.81 13.53
CA PRO A 309 -9.53 7.59 13.65
C PRO A 309 -10.79 7.65 12.78
N ILE A 310 -11.12 6.52 12.12
CA ILE A 310 -12.31 6.41 11.28
C ILE A 310 -13.44 5.81 12.11
N PHE A 311 -14.51 6.58 12.26
CA PHE A 311 -15.73 6.16 12.95
C PHE A 311 -16.79 5.75 11.93
N LEU A 312 -17.29 4.52 12.04
CA LEU A 312 -18.47 4.10 11.32
C LEU A 312 -19.73 4.41 12.13
N SER A 313 -20.69 5.06 11.47
CA SER A 313 -22.04 5.23 11.99
C SER A 313 -22.70 3.86 12.21
N THR A 314 -23.74 3.80 13.05
CA THR A 314 -24.52 2.56 13.25
C THR A 314 -25.07 2.03 11.93
N GLN A 315 -25.48 2.92 11.02
CA GLN A 315 -25.95 2.56 9.68
C GLN A 315 -24.86 1.88 8.84
N SER A 316 -23.66 2.48 8.79
CA SER A 316 -22.50 1.92 8.09
C SER A 316 -22.10 0.57 8.70
N ALA A 317 -22.07 0.48 10.04
CA ALA A 317 -21.75 -0.75 10.75
C ALA A 317 -22.73 -1.89 10.42
N ILE A 318 -24.03 -1.61 10.41
CA ILE A 318 -25.06 -2.59 10.01
C ILE A 318 -24.86 -3.01 8.56
N CYS A 319 -24.67 -2.07 7.62
CA CYS A 319 -24.45 -2.39 6.21
C CYS A 319 -23.21 -3.29 6.01
N LEU A 320 -22.11 -2.95 6.67
CA LEU A 320 -20.88 -3.74 6.66
C LEU A 320 -21.11 -5.15 7.20
N ARG A 321 -21.91 -5.27 8.27
CA ARG A 321 -22.24 -6.56 8.88
C ARG A 321 -23.12 -7.44 8.00
N LEU A 322 -24.01 -6.86 7.19
CA LEU A 322 -24.88 -7.58 6.25
C LEU A 322 -24.11 -8.21 5.08
N VAL A 323 -23.00 -7.60 4.67
CA VAL A 323 -22.12 -8.11 3.60
C VAL A 323 -20.98 -9.00 4.11
N TRP A 324 -20.93 -9.24 5.43
CA TRP A 324 -19.76 -9.86 6.08
C TRP A 324 -19.45 -11.29 5.61
N ASP A 325 -20.51 -12.10 5.50
CA ASP A 325 -20.38 -13.54 5.26
C ASP A 325 -20.43 -13.88 3.77
N ARG A 326 -21.07 -13.03 2.96
CA ARG A 326 -21.21 -13.17 1.51
C ARG A 326 -21.49 -11.83 0.84
N SER A 327 -21.16 -11.74 -0.45
CA SER A 327 -21.62 -10.63 -1.28
C SER A 327 -23.15 -10.64 -1.45
N ILE A 328 -23.75 -9.46 -1.56
CA ILE A 328 -25.19 -9.28 -1.84
C ILE A 328 -25.37 -8.23 -2.94
N THR A 329 -26.53 -8.21 -3.57
CA THR A 329 -26.87 -7.12 -4.50
C THR A 329 -27.33 -5.88 -3.75
N PHE A 330 -27.21 -4.72 -4.38
CA PHE A 330 -27.69 -3.45 -3.81
C PHE A 330 -29.19 -3.50 -3.47
N ASP A 331 -30.01 -4.04 -4.37
CA ASP A 331 -31.46 -4.25 -4.13
C ASP A 331 -31.73 -5.11 -2.88
N GLN A 332 -30.95 -6.18 -2.67
CA GLN A 332 -31.06 -7.01 -1.47
C GLN A 332 -30.71 -6.22 -0.19
N LEU A 333 -29.68 -5.37 -0.27
CA LEU A 333 -29.28 -4.53 0.86
C LEU A 333 -30.36 -3.50 1.20
N VAL A 334 -30.95 -2.82 0.20
CA VAL A 334 -32.07 -1.87 0.39
C VAL A 334 -33.27 -2.57 1.05
N LYS A 335 -33.65 -3.75 0.57
CA LYS A 335 -34.75 -4.55 1.16
C LYS A 335 -34.47 -4.98 2.59
N GLN A 336 -33.22 -5.30 2.92
CA GLN A 336 -32.83 -5.61 4.30
C GLN A 336 -32.84 -4.35 5.17
N TRP A 337 -32.40 -3.21 4.65
CA TRP A 337 -32.41 -1.93 5.35
C TRP A 337 -33.83 -1.50 5.72
N LEU A 338 -34.80 -1.61 4.80
CA LEU A 338 -36.21 -1.31 5.08
C LEU A 338 -36.81 -2.19 6.19
N ARG A 339 -36.29 -3.41 6.39
CA ARG A 339 -36.72 -4.26 7.52
C ARG A 339 -36.09 -3.84 8.85
N ILE A 340 -34.90 -3.24 8.81
CA ILE A 340 -34.16 -2.79 9.99
C ILE A 340 -34.64 -1.40 10.43
N LYS A 341 -34.87 -0.50 9.48
CA LYS A 341 -35.33 0.87 9.67
C LYS A 341 -36.58 1.11 8.80
N PRO A 342 -37.75 0.63 9.23
CA PRO A 342 -38.98 0.72 8.44
C PRO A 342 -39.63 2.11 8.44
N LEU A 343 -39.18 3.02 9.29
CA LEU A 343 -39.76 4.36 9.46
C LEU A 343 -38.73 5.44 9.17
N ASN A 344 -39.18 6.54 8.58
CA ASN A 344 -38.42 7.78 8.53
C ASN A 344 -38.34 8.36 9.96
N LEU A 345 -37.12 8.62 10.46
CA LEU A 345 -36.91 9.00 11.86
C LEU A 345 -37.45 10.40 12.22
N LEU A 346 -37.69 11.25 11.23
CA LEU A 346 -38.22 12.60 11.43
C LEU A 346 -39.74 12.64 11.33
N THR A 347 -40.32 11.97 10.32
CA THR A 347 -41.77 12.00 10.08
C THR A 347 -42.51 10.89 10.80
N LEU A 348 -41.81 9.81 11.18
CA LEU A 348 -42.35 8.56 11.74
C LEU A 348 -43.29 7.80 10.78
N GLU A 349 -43.35 8.23 9.52
CA GLU A 349 -44.07 7.54 8.45
C GLU A 349 -43.25 6.37 7.88
N PRO A 350 -43.89 5.38 7.21
CA PRO A 350 -43.18 4.31 6.54
C PRO A 350 -42.13 4.85 5.56
N MET A 351 -40.89 4.37 5.70
CA MET A 351 -39.81 4.71 4.79
C MET A 351 -40.10 4.14 3.40
N THR A 352 -39.95 4.99 2.39
CA THR A 352 -40.10 4.59 0.99
C THR A 352 -38.85 3.87 0.47
N GLU A 353 -39.00 3.06 -0.57
CA GLU A 353 -37.85 2.43 -1.23
C GLU A 353 -36.85 3.45 -1.76
N ALA A 354 -37.32 4.61 -2.23
CA ALA A 354 -36.47 5.68 -2.75
C ALA A 354 -35.61 6.34 -1.65
N GLU A 355 -36.17 6.55 -0.45
CA GLU A 355 -35.41 7.05 0.70
C GLU A 355 -34.36 6.04 1.14
N ALA A 356 -34.73 4.76 1.27
CA ALA A 356 -33.79 3.69 1.63
C ALA A 356 -32.67 3.52 0.59
N PHE A 357 -33.01 3.64 -0.71
CA PHE A 357 -32.03 3.63 -1.79
C PHE A 357 -31.01 4.75 -1.61
N ALA A 358 -31.45 5.99 -1.40
CA ALA A 358 -30.57 7.14 -1.26
C ALA A 358 -29.65 7.01 -0.03
N GLU A 359 -30.20 6.58 1.11
CA GLU A 359 -29.42 6.34 2.33
C GLU A 359 -28.34 5.27 2.15
N ILE A 360 -28.68 4.13 1.55
CA ILE A 360 -27.74 3.03 1.32
C ILE A 360 -26.70 3.38 0.25
N LYS A 361 -27.10 4.08 -0.83
CA LYS A 361 -26.17 4.58 -1.85
C LYS A 361 -25.08 5.44 -1.19
N GLN A 362 -25.48 6.44 -0.42
CA GLN A 362 -24.53 7.34 0.25
C GLN A 362 -23.62 6.59 1.24
N THR A 363 -24.18 5.62 1.98
CA THR A 363 -23.40 4.80 2.92
C THR A 363 -22.36 3.94 2.23
N LEU A 364 -22.70 3.34 1.09
CA LEU A 364 -21.77 2.50 0.32
C LEU A 364 -20.66 3.33 -0.32
N ILE A 365 -20.98 4.51 -0.86
CA ILE A 365 -20.00 5.49 -1.36
C ILE A 365 -18.96 5.80 -0.28
N GLU A 366 -19.41 6.14 0.92
CA GLU A 366 -18.51 6.49 2.02
C GLU A 366 -17.63 5.30 2.42
N MET A 367 -18.21 4.09 2.51
CA MET A 367 -17.45 2.89 2.85
C MET A 367 -16.47 2.46 1.73
N GLU A 368 -16.83 2.63 0.47
CA GLU A 368 -15.98 2.33 -0.69
C GLU A 368 -14.78 3.29 -0.75
N ALA A 369 -14.98 4.57 -0.43
CA ALA A 369 -13.90 5.55 -0.35
C ALA A 369 -12.82 5.20 0.70
N TYR A 370 -13.11 4.33 1.66
CA TYR A 370 -12.16 3.77 2.62
C TYR A 370 -11.81 2.30 2.36
N MET A 371 -12.23 1.74 1.22
CA MET A 371 -12.04 0.34 0.84
C MET A 371 -12.62 -0.65 1.86
N PHE A 372 -13.68 -0.29 2.59
CA PHE A 372 -14.34 -1.26 3.49
C PHE A 372 -15.24 -2.23 2.73
N VAL A 373 -15.78 -1.76 1.62
CA VAL A 373 -16.54 -2.55 0.65
C VAL A 373 -15.96 -2.35 -0.74
N MET A 374 -16.16 -3.33 -1.62
CA MET A 374 -15.87 -3.24 -3.04
C MET A 374 -17.19 -3.34 -3.82
N LEU A 375 -17.33 -2.50 -4.83
CA LEU A 375 -18.54 -2.40 -5.64
C LEU A 375 -18.25 -2.94 -7.05
N GLU A 376 -18.91 -4.03 -7.40
CA GLU A 376 -18.83 -4.64 -8.74
C GLU A 376 -20.04 -4.18 -9.56
N THR A 377 -19.80 -3.53 -10.69
CA THR A 377 -20.84 -3.25 -11.68
C THR A 377 -21.04 -4.48 -12.56
N SER A 378 -22.29 -4.78 -12.89
CA SER A 378 -22.59 -5.78 -13.90
C SER A 378 -22.30 -5.16 -15.27
N HIS A 379 -21.29 -5.63 -15.99
CA HIS A 379 -21.03 -5.24 -17.38
C HIS A 379 -22.07 -5.80 -18.34
#